data_AF-M6GG55-F1
#
_entry.id   AF-M6GG55-F1
#
_cell.length_a   1.000
_cell.length_b   1.000
_cell.length_c   1.000
_cell.angle_alpha   90.00
_cell.angle_beta   90.00
_cell.angle_gamma   90.00
#
_symmetry.space_group_name_H-M   'P 1'
#
loop_
_entity.id
_entity.type
_entity.pdbx_description
1 polymer ?
#
loop_
_entity_poly.entity_id
_entity_poly.type
_entity_poly.pdbx_seq_one_letter_code
_entity_poly.pdbx_strand_id
1 'polypeptide(L)'
;MNYWLFKTEPDVFSIDDLYNSPSKTAPWEGVRNYQARNYLRDLVQKGDLVLFYHSRANPLSVVGIAEVVKPGYPDHFAFDPSHKYFDPKSKVESPTWFMVDIKFKKKFSIPVTTEEMKKHKSLKNMVLLKKGSRLSIQPVSATEFQFILGLAGVKL
;
A
#
# COMPACT_ATOMS: atom_id res chain seq x y z
N MET A 1 9.59 -13.39 -1.66
CA MET A 1 9.09 -12.28 -0.83
C MET A 1 9.49 -10.98 -1.51
N ASN A 2 8.49 -10.22 -1.93
CA ASN A 2 8.64 -8.91 -2.55
C ASN A 2 8.31 -7.80 -1.53
N TYR A 3 8.68 -6.57 -1.88
CA TYR A 3 8.40 -5.39 -1.08
C TYR A 3 7.57 -4.41 -1.90
N TRP A 4 6.63 -3.78 -1.22
CA TRP A 4 5.66 -2.88 -1.84
C TRP A 4 5.53 -1.59 -1.04
N LEU A 5 4.99 -0.56 -1.68
CA LEU A 5 4.48 0.63 -1.01
C LEU A 5 3.03 0.80 -1.41
N PHE A 6 2.15 0.87 -0.41
CA PHE A 6 0.71 1.09 -0.60
C PHE A 6 0.35 2.46 -0.03
N LYS A 7 -0.39 3.25 -0.82
CA LYS A 7 -0.82 4.61 -0.46
C LYS A 7 -2.27 4.62 -0.01
N THR A 8 -2.52 5.32 1.09
CA THR A 8 -3.86 5.62 1.59
C THR A 8 -3.86 7.03 2.17
N GLU A 9 -5.03 7.63 2.31
CA GLU A 9 -5.19 8.90 3.03
C GLU A 9 -5.47 8.56 4.50
N PRO A 10 -4.79 9.18 5.48
CA PRO A 10 -4.96 8.83 6.89
C PRO A 10 -6.40 9.00 7.38
N ASP A 11 -7.14 9.97 6.83
CA ASP A 11 -8.55 10.21 7.17
C ASP A 11 -9.50 9.16 6.58
N VAL A 12 -9.05 8.36 5.62
CA VAL A 12 -9.83 7.28 5.00
C VAL A 12 -9.49 5.94 5.65
N PHE A 13 -8.19 5.63 5.77
CA PHE A 13 -7.72 4.40 6.41
C PHE A 13 -6.26 4.58 6.82
N SER A 14 -6.02 4.85 8.10
CA SER A 14 -4.70 5.02 8.70
C SER A 14 -4.07 3.69 9.10
N ILE A 15 -2.79 3.73 9.53
CA ILE A 15 -2.13 2.54 10.09
C ILE A 15 -2.71 2.17 11.46
N ASP A 16 -3.27 3.15 12.19
CA ASP A 16 -3.93 2.93 13.46
C ASP A 16 -5.29 2.26 13.23
N ASP A 17 -6.00 2.60 12.16
CA ASP A 17 -7.21 1.88 11.76
C ASP A 17 -6.90 0.41 11.44
N LEU A 18 -5.82 0.14 10.67
CA LEU A 18 -5.36 -1.23 10.43
C LEU A 18 -5.01 -1.96 11.74
N TYR A 19 -4.37 -1.28 12.68
CA TYR A 19 -4.03 -1.85 13.99
C TYR A 19 -5.29 -2.21 14.80
N ASN A 20 -6.32 -1.37 14.71
CA ASN A 20 -7.59 -1.53 15.43
C ASN A 20 -8.58 -2.46 14.72
N SER A 21 -8.36 -2.80 13.45
CA SER A 21 -9.19 -3.76 12.71
C SER A 21 -9.22 -5.14 13.37
N PRO A 22 -10.31 -5.93 13.18
CA PRO A 22 -10.37 -7.32 13.64
C PRO A 22 -9.13 -8.12 13.21
N SER A 23 -8.51 -8.83 14.15
CA SER A 23 -7.25 -9.56 13.93
C SER A 23 -6.09 -8.71 13.37
N LYS A 24 -6.18 -7.37 13.51
CA LYS A 24 -5.29 -6.37 12.91
C LYS A 24 -5.15 -6.50 11.39
N THR A 25 -6.20 -6.97 10.72
CA THR A 25 -6.23 -7.32 9.29
C THR A 25 -7.37 -6.59 8.61
N ALA A 26 -7.13 -6.09 7.39
CA ALA A 26 -8.15 -5.41 6.59
C ALA A 26 -7.93 -5.65 5.09
N PRO A 27 -9.01 -5.63 4.29
CA PRO A 27 -8.90 -5.61 2.83
C PRO A 27 -8.30 -4.27 2.38
N TRP A 28 -7.36 -4.32 1.43
CA TRP A 28 -6.83 -3.17 0.73
C TRP A 28 -7.60 -2.92 -0.56
N GLU A 29 -8.79 -2.36 -0.40
CA GLU A 29 -9.79 -2.18 -1.44
C GLU A 29 -9.61 -0.87 -2.25
N GLY A 30 -10.49 -0.62 -3.23
CA GLY A 30 -10.63 0.70 -3.83
C GLY A 30 -9.57 1.08 -4.87
N VAL A 31 -8.69 0.14 -5.25
CA VAL A 31 -7.71 0.37 -6.32
C VAL A 31 -8.41 0.42 -7.68
N ARG A 32 -8.41 1.59 -8.32
CA ARG A 32 -9.05 1.86 -9.62
C ARG A 32 -8.07 2.29 -10.72
N ASN A 33 -6.80 1.94 -10.57
CA ASN A 33 -5.77 2.12 -11.58
C ASN A 33 -5.37 0.74 -12.17
N TYR A 34 -5.40 0.60 -13.50
CA TYR A 34 -5.15 -0.67 -14.18
C TYR A 34 -3.77 -1.27 -13.87
N GLN A 35 -2.71 -0.46 -13.83
CA GLN A 35 -1.37 -0.94 -13.51
C GLN A 35 -1.27 -1.39 -12.05
N ALA A 36 -1.80 -0.58 -11.12
CA ALA A 36 -1.82 -0.91 -9.70
C ALA A 36 -2.61 -2.19 -9.42
N ARG A 37 -3.77 -2.35 -10.09
CA ARG A 37 -4.56 -3.58 -10.06
C ARG A 37 -3.75 -4.77 -10.56
N ASN A 38 -3.07 -4.66 -11.70
CA ASN A 38 -2.28 -5.76 -12.24
C ASN A 38 -1.20 -6.21 -11.24
N TYR A 39 -0.58 -5.28 -10.51
CA TYR A 39 0.33 -5.64 -9.42
C TYR A 39 -0.37 -6.42 -8.30
N LEU A 40 -1.52 -5.95 -7.81
CA LEU A 40 -2.28 -6.67 -6.77
C LEU A 40 -2.71 -8.06 -7.22
N ARG A 41 -3.17 -8.19 -8.46
CA ARG A 41 -3.69 -9.45 -9.04
C ARG A 41 -2.57 -10.45 -9.33
N ASP A 42 -1.50 -9.98 -9.97
CA ASP A 42 -0.52 -10.86 -10.63
C ASP A 42 0.75 -11.05 -9.80
N LEU A 43 1.15 -10.05 -8.99
CA LEU A 43 2.48 -10.00 -8.39
C LEU A 43 2.51 -9.98 -6.86
N VAL A 44 1.49 -9.39 -6.21
CA VAL A 44 1.43 -9.33 -4.74
C VAL A 44 1.07 -10.70 -4.18
N GLN A 45 1.95 -11.26 -3.36
CA GLN A 45 1.81 -12.60 -2.80
C GLN A 45 1.72 -12.57 -1.26
N LYS A 46 1.16 -13.63 -0.68
CA LYS A 46 1.16 -13.82 0.78
C LYS A 46 2.59 -13.82 1.31
N GLY A 47 2.82 -13.11 2.42
CA GLY A 47 4.12 -12.93 3.05
C GLY A 47 4.93 -11.74 2.50
N ASP A 48 4.49 -11.09 1.42
CA ASP A 48 5.10 -9.85 0.97
C ASP A 48 4.92 -8.73 2.00
N LEU A 49 5.90 -7.84 2.10
CA LEU A 49 5.87 -6.70 3.03
C LEU A 49 5.51 -5.40 2.33
N VAL A 50 4.77 -4.57 3.04
CA VAL A 50 4.21 -3.31 2.53
C VAL A 50 4.68 -2.15 3.41
N LEU A 51 5.34 -1.17 2.82
CA LEU A 51 5.49 0.16 3.39
C LEU A 51 4.12 0.86 3.35
N PHE A 52 3.58 1.18 4.51
CA PHE A 52 2.29 1.84 4.66
C PHE A 52 2.50 3.36 4.54
N TYR A 53 2.04 3.94 3.43
CA TYR A 53 2.29 5.34 3.09
C TYR A 53 1.04 6.20 3.25
N HIS A 54 1.13 7.24 4.08
CA HIS A 54 0.10 8.27 4.21
C HIS A 54 0.27 9.33 3.11
N SER A 55 -0.69 9.35 2.20
CA SER A 55 -0.84 10.31 1.11
C SER A 55 -1.87 11.39 1.45
N ARG A 56 -1.85 12.50 0.71
CA ARG A 56 -2.63 13.73 1.02
C ARG A 56 -2.56 14.16 2.50
N ALA A 57 -1.44 13.86 3.13
CA ALA A 57 -1.15 14.20 4.52
C ALA A 57 -0.05 15.27 4.58
N ASN A 58 0.04 15.96 5.72
CA ASN A 58 1.13 16.88 6.00
C ASN A 58 1.83 16.47 7.31
N PRO A 59 3.03 15.87 7.27
CA PRO A 59 3.82 15.55 6.08
C PRO A 59 3.38 14.25 5.38
N LEU A 60 3.66 14.15 4.09
CA LEU A 60 3.61 12.88 3.34
C LEU A 60 4.71 11.94 3.84
N SER A 61 4.36 10.72 4.24
CA SER A 61 5.32 9.83 4.91
C SER A 61 4.99 8.35 4.82
N VAL A 62 6.02 7.52 4.94
CA VAL A 62 5.86 6.12 5.34
C VAL A 62 5.74 6.08 6.86
N VAL A 63 4.64 5.52 7.37
CA VAL A 63 4.31 5.53 8.80
C VAL A 63 4.45 4.17 9.46
N GLY A 64 4.73 3.13 8.68
CA GLY A 64 4.94 1.78 9.20
C GLY A 64 4.94 0.72 8.13
N ILE A 65 4.75 -0.52 8.57
CA ILE A 65 4.76 -1.71 7.75
C ILE A 65 3.56 -2.61 8.02
N ALA A 66 3.14 -3.30 6.97
CA ALA A 66 2.16 -4.38 7.00
C ALA A 66 2.70 -5.60 6.24
N GLU A 67 2.04 -6.75 6.40
CA GLU A 67 2.29 -7.99 5.66
C GLU A 67 1.04 -8.38 4.89
N VAL A 68 1.20 -8.83 3.65
CA VAL A 68 0.09 -9.40 2.86
C VAL A 68 -0.25 -10.77 3.41
N VAL A 69 -1.49 -10.96 3.86
CA VAL A 69 -1.97 -12.24 4.42
C VAL A 69 -2.90 -13.00 3.47
N LYS A 70 -3.47 -12.30 2.48
CA LYS A 70 -4.25 -12.89 1.37
C LYS A 70 -3.83 -12.23 0.05
N PRO A 71 -3.38 -13.00 -0.96
CA PRO A 71 -2.97 -12.46 -2.27
C PRO A 71 -4.20 -12.00 -3.08
N GLY A 72 -3.96 -11.47 -4.28
CA GLY A 72 -4.98 -10.84 -5.13
C GLY A 72 -6.28 -11.64 -5.29
N TYR A 73 -7.41 -11.00 -4.97
CA TYR A 73 -8.75 -11.54 -5.18
C TYR A 73 -9.72 -10.44 -5.63
N PRO A 74 -10.88 -10.78 -6.24
CA PRO A 74 -11.84 -9.78 -6.70
C PRO A 74 -12.25 -8.79 -5.61
N ASP A 75 -12.20 -7.50 -5.94
CA ASP A 75 -12.70 -6.43 -5.09
C ASP A 75 -14.23 -6.43 -5.14
N HIS A 76 -14.88 -7.02 -4.14
CA HIS A 76 -16.33 -7.15 -4.10
C HIS A 76 -17.06 -5.81 -3.96
N PHE A 77 -16.38 -4.75 -3.49
CA PHE A 77 -16.96 -3.41 -3.43
C PHE A 77 -17.18 -2.79 -4.82
N ALA A 78 -16.52 -3.31 -5.85
CA ALA A 78 -16.77 -2.89 -7.22
C ALA A 78 -18.16 -3.30 -7.74
N PHE A 79 -18.81 -4.29 -7.10
CA PHE A 79 -20.11 -4.82 -7.54
C PHE A 79 -21.30 -4.22 -6.79
N ASP A 80 -21.06 -3.45 -5.73
CA ASP A 80 -22.10 -2.88 -4.87
C ASP A 80 -22.45 -1.45 -5.31
N PRO A 81 -23.66 -1.19 -5.84
CA PRO A 81 -24.07 0.15 -6.29
C PRO A 81 -24.09 1.23 -5.21
N SER A 82 -24.13 0.84 -3.93
CA SER A 82 -24.11 1.76 -2.80
C SER A 82 -22.70 2.16 -2.36
N HIS A 83 -21.67 1.43 -2.80
CA HIS A 83 -20.30 1.66 -2.39
C HIS A 83 -19.62 2.73 -3.26
N LYS A 84 -18.77 3.57 -2.64
CA LYS A 84 -18.06 4.68 -3.32
C LYS A 84 -17.14 4.23 -4.46
N TYR A 85 -16.78 2.95 -4.52
CA TYR A 85 -15.94 2.37 -5.58
C TYR A 85 -16.68 1.40 -6.51
N PHE A 86 -18.00 1.48 -6.53
CA PHE A 86 -18.82 0.79 -7.51
C PHE A 86 -18.30 1.05 -8.94
N ASP A 87 -18.26 0.01 -9.74
CA ASP A 87 -18.02 0.11 -11.18
C ASP A 87 -19.08 -0.71 -11.92
N PRO A 88 -20.06 -0.07 -12.59
CA PRO A 88 -21.12 -0.78 -13.29
C PRO A 88 -20.62 -1.66 -14.45
N LYS A 89 -19.35 -1.53 -14.85
CA LYS A 89 -18.72 -2.37 -15.89
C LYS A 89 -17.99 -3.58 -15.31
N SER A 90 -17.74 -3.63 -14.00
CA SER A 90 -17.12 -4.78 -13.33
C SER A 90 -18.19 -5.82 -13.00
N LYS A 91 -17.98 -7.07 -13.42
CA LYS A 91 -18.94 -8.16 -13.21
C LYS A 91 -18.35 -9.28 -12.36
N VAL A 92 -19.19 -10.02 -11.64
CA VAL A 92 -18.72 -11.10 -10.75
C VAL A 92 -18.04 -12.23 -11.53
N GLU A 93 -18.57 -12.58 -12.69
CA GLU A 93 -18.04 -13.59 -13.61
C GLU A 93 -16.75 -13.14 -14.32
N SER A 94 -16.50 -11.83 -14.41
CA SER A 94 -15.31 -11.26 -15.02
C SER A 94 -14.85 -10.00 -14.27
N PRO A 95 -14.28 -10.15 -13.06
CA PRO A 95 -13.96 -9.01 -12.20
C PRO A 95 -12.91 -8.08 -12.82
N THR A 96 -13.21 -6.79 -12.85
CA THR A 96 -12.28 -5.77 -13.33
C THR A 96 -11.28 -5.38 -12.27
N TRP A 97 -11.66 -5.40 -10.98
CA TRP A 97 -10.86 -4.85 -9.88
C TRP A 97 -10.48 -5.92 -8.86
N PHE A 98 -9.30 -5.76 -8.27
CA PHE A 98 -8.71 -6.73 -7.35
C PHE A 98 -8.17 -6.00 -6.12
N MET A 99 -8.24 -6.69 -4.98
CA MET A 99 -7.70 -6.27 -3.69
C MET A 99 -6.92 -7.41 -3.05
N VAL A 100 -6.27 -7.11 -1.93
CA VAL A 100 -5.52 -8.07 -1.09
C VAL A 100 -5.92 -7.85 0.35
N ASP A 101 -5.62 -8.80 1.25
CA ASP A 101 -5.71 -8.51 2.69
C ASP A 101 -4.33 -8.26 3.25
N ILE A 102 -4.18 -7.18 4.01
CA ILE A 102 -2.96 -6.85 4.73
C ILE A 102 -3.19 -6.95 6.24
N LYS A 103 -2.13 -7.30 6.96
CA LYS A 103 -2.10 -7.36 8.41
C LYS A 103 -1.06 -6.41 8.95
N PHE A 104 -1.41 -5.67 9.99
CA PHE A 104 -0.49 -4.80 10.72
C PHE A 104 0.77 -5.58 11.14
N LYS A 105 1.94 -4.99 10.89
CA LYS A 105 3.21 -5.48 11.44
C LYS A 105 3.78 -4.53 12.49
N LYS A 106 4.02 -3.28 12.11
CA LYS A 106 4.70 -2.31 12.98
C LYS A 106 4.41 -0.89 12.53
N LYS A 107 4.08 -0.03 13.49
CA LYS A 107 4.06 1.43 13.31
C LYS A 107 5.45 1.99 13.59
N PHE A 108 5.89 2.98 12.82
CA PHE A 108 7.15 3.67 13.06
C PHE A 108 6.97 4.71 14.17
N SER A 109 7.90 4.75 15.12
CA SER A 109 7.95 5.82 16.13
C SER A 109 8.29 7.17 15.48
N ILE A 110 9.08 7.14 14.40
CA ILE A 110 9.43 8.32 13.59
C ILE A 110 9.02 8.01 12.14
N PRO A 111 7.95 8.63 11.61
CA PRO A 111 7.58 8.51 10.21
C PRO A 111 8.70 8.99 9.28
N VAL A 112 8.91 8.28 8.17
CA VAL A 112 9.91 8.67 7.17
C VAL A 112 9.22 9.55 6.13
N THR A 113 9.47 10.85 6.15
CA THR A 113 8.81 11.79 5.25
C THR A 113 9.36 11.71 3.83
N THR A 114 8.54 12.05 2.84
CA THR A 114 8.97 12.12 1.43
C THR A 114 10.08 13.15 1.23
N GLU A 115 10.09 14.23 2.04
CA GLU A 115 11.17 15.21 2.04
C GLU A 115 12.48 14.62 2.55
N GLU A 116 12.43 13.84 3.63
CA GLU A 116 13.60 13.11 4.13
C GLU A 116 14.12 12.12 3.09
N MET A 117 13.23 11.31 2.50
CA MET A 117 13.61 10.34 1.47
C MET A 117 14.36 10.98 0.28
N LYS A 118 13.97 12.19 -0.14
CA LYS A 118 14.59 12.90 -1.26
C LYS A 118 16.04 13.33 -1.00
N LYS A 119 16.48 13.39 0.26
CA LYS A 119 17.88 13.73 0.61
C LYS A 119 18.85 12.59 0.30
N HIS A 120 18.35 11.37 0.10
CA HIS A 120 19.16 10.16 0.01
C HIS A 120 19.26 9.60 -1.41
N LYS A 121 20.48 9.57 -1.96
CA LYS A 121 20.75 9.00 -3.29
C LYS A 121 20.35 7.52 -3.41
N SER A 122 20.32 6.78 -2.29
CA SER A 122 19.88 5.38 -2.21
C SER A 122 18.42 5.18 -2.64
N LEU A 123 17.59 6.23 -2.56
CA LEU A 123 16.17 6.19 -2.91
C LEU A 123 15.87 6.84 -4.26
N LYS A 124 16.89 7.26 -5.03
CA LYS A 124 16.71 8.03 -6.29
C LYS A 124 15.84 7.31 -7.33
N ASN A 125 15.81 5.99 -7.29
CA ASN A 125 15.07 5.16 -8.24
C ASN A 125 13.68 4.74 -7.73
N MET A 126 13.35 5.08 -6.49
CA MET A 126 12.11 4.67 -5.85
C MET A 126 10.92 5.23 -6.63
N VAL A 127 9.96 4.36 -6.98
CA VAL A 127 8.79 4.73 -7.78
C VAL A 127 7.99 5.88 -7.14
N LEU A 128 8.02 5.99 -5.82
CA LEU A 128 7.40 7.06 -5.05
C LEU A 128 7.95 8.44 -5.42
N LEU A 129 9.26 8.55 -5.65
CA LEU A 129 9.96 9.82 -5.84
C LEU A 129 10.06 10.25 -7.31
N LYS A 130 9.70 9.37 -8.25
CA LYS A 130 9.69 9.70 -9.68
C LYS A 130 8.64 10.78 -9.98
N LYS A 131 9.06 11.83 -10.69
CA LYS A 131 8.19 12.93 -11.13
C LYS A 131 6.99 12.37 -11.91
N GLY A 132 5.78 12.80 -11.57
CA GLY A 132 4.56 12.37 -12.24
C GLY A 132 4.01 11.00 -11.80
N SER A 133 4.68 10.29 -10.88
CA SER A 133 4.15 9.02 -10.35
C SER A 133 2.79 9.22 -9.69
N ARG A 134 1.78 8.51 -10.19
CA ARG A 134 0.40 8.51 -9.66
C ARG A 134 -0.03 7.13 -9.16
N LEU A 135 0.88 6.17 -9.14
CA LEU A 135 0.58 4.81 -8.78
C LEU A 135 0.41 4.67 -7.26
N SER A 136 -0.69 4.06 -6.82
CA SER A 136 -1.01 3.84 -5.39
C SER A 136 -0.39 2.57 -4.82
N ILE A 137 -0.13 1.58 -5.69
CA ILE A 137 0.54 0.32 -5.37
C ILE A 137 1.87 0.31 -6.13
N GLN A 138 2.99 0.30 -5.44
CA GLN A 138 4.30 0.48 -6.05
C GLN A 138 5.26 -0.63 -5.67
N PRO A 139 6.03 -1.19 -6.61
CA PRO A 139 7.13 -2.09 -6.25
C PRO A 139 8.22 -1.30 -5.54
N VAL A 140 8.85 -1.94 -4.55
CA VAL A 140 9.98 -1.41 -3.80
C VAL A 140 11.09 -2.45 -3.86
N SER A 141 12.31 -2.04 -4.20
CA SER A 141 13.45 -2.95 -4.15
C SER A 141 13.81 -3.31 -2.71
N ALA A 142 14.46 -4.46 -2.50
CA ALA A 142 14.93 -4.84 -1.17
C ALA A 142 15.84 -3.76 -0.55
N THR A 143 16.74 -3.16 -1.35
CA THR A 143 17.63 -2.09 -0.90
C THR A 143 16.87 -0.84 -0.46
N GLU A 144 15.88 -0.40 -1.23
CA GLU A 144 15.04 0.76 -0.86
C GLU A 144 14.24 0.47 0.42
N PHE A 145 13.65 -0.72 0.53
CA PHE A 145 12.87 -1.11 1.70
C PHE A 145 13.73 -1.09 2.97
N GLN A 146 14.91 -1.74 2.93
CA GLN A 146 15.84 -1.76 4.06
C GLN A 146 16.35 -0.36 4.41
N PHE A 147 16.58 0.48 3.41
CA PHE A 147 17.00 1.87 3.65
C PHE A 147 15.92 2.67 4.38
N ILE A 148 14.65 2.53 3.99
CA ILE A 148 13.51 3.15 4.70
C ILE A 148 13.42 2.65 6.15
N LEU A 149 13.60 1.36 6.40
CA LEU A 149 13.63 0.82 7.76
C LEU A 149 14.77 1.42 8.59
N GLY A 150 15.95 1.58 7.99
CA GLY A 150 17.09 2.24 8.62
C GLY A 150 16.79 3.68 9.03
N LEU A 151 16.18 4.46 8.13
CA LEU A 151 15.74 5.83 8.43
C LEU A 151 14.69 5.88 9.55
N ALA A 152 13.81 4.87 9.61
CA ALA A 152 12.78 4.75 10.64
C ALA A 152 13.32 4.21 11.99
N GLY A 153 14.60 3.82 12.07
CA GLY A 153 15.17 3.16 13.25
C GLY A 153 14.56 1.78 13.53
N VAL A 154 14.04 1.11 12.50
CA VAL A 154 13.36 -0.18 12.63
C VAL A 154 14.26 -1.33 12.17
N LYS A 155 14.34 -2.36 13.01
CA LYS A 155 14.85 -3.69 12.63
C LYS A 155 13.66 -4.66 12.57
N LEU A 156 13.63 -5.47 11.52
CA LEU A 156 12.66 -6.54 11.29
C LEU A 156 13.20 -7.88 11.78
#